data_AF-A0ABD3NPA7-F1
#
_entry.id   AF-A0ABD3NPA7-F1
#
_cell.length_a   1.000
_cell.length_b   1.000
_cell.length_c   1.000
_cell.angle_alpha   90.00
_cell.angle_beta   90.00
_cell.angle_gamma   90.00
#
_symmetry.space_group_name_H-M   'P 1'
#
loop_
_entity.id
_entity.type
_entity.pdbx_description
1 polymer ?
#
loop_
_entity_poly.entity_id
_entity_poly.type
_entity_poly.pdbx_seq_one_letter_code
_entity_poly.pdbx_strand_id
1 'polypeptide(L)'
;MMWMLASYTRSNGTLSAVWWMLIGLSRCCSCIRRKDKGKGGIASVAVQCSSLLLFHGTLASLVAYPALYHDRRGYDFHCQEETMRRQQSLADRSTHLVPAWCELGGIGRRFSLYAHVQRKYWNVGFFRYYEMKQIPNFILALPVLSLSLVAVASWIARSWDRHDANRATETKMSIRGFARDVLRWAFLALDASSNDAFAGGKSSSHAPSSSETRVLIGPKMLSHYAILACFALVGAFIAHVQVSTRLIFSSCPAIYWFLSGLLVPSMANDQKVVIGKGSFWQRATQAPSLIYSYFALYNILGIIMHVNWLPWT
;
A
#
# COMPACT_ATOMS: atom_id res chain seq x y z
N MET A 1 1.10 19.56 9.27
CA MET A 1 -0.14 19.96 8.55
C MET A 1 0.10 20.25 7.06
N MET A 2 1.12 21.04 6.70
CA MET A 2 1.50 21.33 5.29
C MET A 2 1.87 20.10 4.45
N TRP A 3 2.55 19.11 5.04
CA TRP A 3 2.91 17.85 4.36
C TRP A 3 1.69 16.96 4.03
N MET A 4 0.61 17.08 4.82
CA MET A 4 -0.66 16.37 4.62
C MET A 4 -1.45 16.97 3.45
N LEU A 5 -1.48 18.30 3.36
CA LEU A 5 -2.06 19.06 2.24
C LEU A 5 -1.34 18.81 0.90
N ALA A 6 -0.01 18.76 0.90
CA ALA A 6 0.78 18.43 -0.28
C ALA A 6 0.62 16.95 -0.73
N SER A 7 0.31 16.05 0.22
CA SER A 7 0.02 14.66 -0.09
C SER A 7 -1.37 14.47 -0.69
N TYR A 8 -2.36 15.31 -0.33
CA TYR A 8 -3.72 15.25 -0.88
C TYR A 8 -3.83 15.64 -2.36
N THR A 9 -2.91 16.46 -2.87
CA THR A 9 -2.93 16.93 -4.27
C THR A 9 -2.19 16.00 -5.23
N ARG A 10 -1.51 14.96 -4.74
CA ARG A 10 -0.86 13.93 -5.56
C ARG A 10 -1.61 12.61 -5.41
N SER A 11 -1.70 11.81 -6.48
CA SER A 11 -2.43 10.52 -6.48
C SER A 11 -2.04 9.58 -5.33
N ASN A 12 -0.81 9.70 -4.84
CA ASN A 12 -0.23 8.99 -3.70
C ASN A 12 -1.08 9.14 -2.41
N GLY A 13 -1.65 10.31 -2.15
CA GLY A 13 -2.44 10.57 -0.94
C GLY A 13 -3.83 9.96 -0.98
N THR A 14 -4.40 9.68 -2.16
CA THR A 14 -5.71 9.02 -2.26
C THR A 14 -5.66 7.59 -1.71
N LEU A 15 -4.51 6.91 -1.82
CA LEU A 15 -4.31 5.59 -1.22
C LEU A 15 -4.27 5.63 0.31
N SER A 16 -4.01 6.79 0.93
CA SER A 16 -4.17 6.97 2.38
C SER A 16 -5.64 6.89 2.82
N ALA A 17 -6.61 7.02 1.90
CA ALA A 17 -8.02 6.73 2.21
C ALA A 17 -8.21 5.23 2.56
N VAL A 18 -7.44 4.34 1.92
CA VAL A 18 -7.44 2.89 2.23
C VAL A 18 -6.98 2.65 3.65
N TRP A 19 -5.98 3.40 4.14
CA TRP A 19 -5.52 3.31 5.52
C TRP A 19 -6.65 3.57 6.52
N TRP A 20 -7.39 4.67 6.33
CA TRP A 20 -8.54 5.01 7.18
C TRP A 20 -9.64 3.95 7.13
N MET A 21 -9.94 3.44 5.93
CA MET A 21 -10.92 2.35 5.77
C MET A 21 -10.50 1.08 6.51
N LEU A 22 -9.23 0.68 6.41
CA LEU A 22 -8.70 -0.51 7.09
C LEU A 22 -8.78 -0.39 8.61
N ILE A 23 -8.52 0.79 9.17
CA ILE A 23 -8.66 1.04 10.62
C ILE A 23 -10.14 0.95 11.04
N GLY A 24 -11.05 1.54 10.26
CA GLY A 24 -12.49 1.45 10.52
C GLY A 24 -12.99 0.00 10.51
N LEU A 25 -12.58 -0.78 9.51
CA LEU A 25 -12.89 -2.21 9.40
C LEU A 25 -12.29 -3.03 10.56
N SER A 26 -11.05 -2.76 10.92
CA SER A 26 -10.35 -3.39 12.05
C SER A 26 -11.11 -3.19 13.37
N ARG A 27 -11.48 -1.95 13.70
CA ARG A 27 -12.27 -1.64 14.90
C ARG A 27 -13.67 -2.26 14.88
N CYS A 28 -14.32 -2.28 13.71
CA CYS A 28 -15.60 -2.97 13.51
C CYS A 28 -15.48 -4.49 13.80
N CYS A 29 -14.43 -5.14 13.29
CA CYS A 29 -14.14 -6.55 13.57
C CYS A 29 -13.97 -6.80 15.09
N SER A 30 -13.29 -5.90 15.80
CA SER A 30 -13.17 -5.99 17.27
C SER A 30 -14.49 -5.84 18.01
N CYS A 31 -15.37 -4.91 17.61
CA CYS A 31 -16.70 -4.79 18.21
C CYS A 31 -17.52 -6.06 18.03
N ILE A 32 -17.49 -6.66 16.83
CA ILE A 32 -18.15 -7.93 16.53
C ILE A 32 -17.57 -9.07 17.40
N ARG A 33 -16.25 -9.14 17.54
CA ARG A 33 -15.60 -10.17 18.35
C ARG A 33 -15.86 -10.02 19.86
N ARG A 34 -15.98 -8.79 20.36
CA ARG A 34 -16.37 -8.53 21.78
C ARG A 34 -17.76 -9.08 22.07
N LYS A 35 -18.70 -8.89 21.14
CA LYS A 35 -20.05 -9.44 21.23
C LYS A 35 -20.05 -10.96 21.26
N ASP A 36 -19.26 -11.60 20.38
CA ASP A 36 -19.13 -13.06 20.34
C ASP A 36 -18.63 -13.65 21.68
N LYS A 37 -17.83 -12.88 22.42
CA LYS A 37 -17.40 -13.19 23.80
C LYS A 37 -18.44 -12.82 24.89
N GLY A 38 -19.69 -12.57 24.51
CA GLY A 38 -20.78 -12.22 25.44
C GLY A 38 -20.75 -10.78 25.99
N LYS A 39 -19.91 -9.89 25.44
CA LYS A 39 -19.82 -8.50 25.92
C LYS A 39 -20.66 -7.57 25.02
N GLY A 40 -21.81 -7.14 25.52
CA GLY A 40 -22.66 -6.10 24.91
C GLY A 40 -23.81 -6.63 24.04
N GLY A 41 -24.88 -5.84 23.92
CA GLY A 41 -26.06 -6.17 23.12
C GLY A 41 -25.88 -6.00 21.61
N ILE A 42 -26.67 -6.72 20.82
CA ILE A 42 -26.64 -6.67 19.34
C ILE A 42 -26.80 -5.25 18.80
N ALA A 43 -27.78 -4.51 19.32
CA ALA A 43 -28.08 -3.15 18.89
C ALA A 43 -26.92 -2.19 19.21
N SER A 44 -26.30 -2.33 20.40
CA SER A 44 -25.16 -1.49 20.80
C SER A 44 -23.95 -1.70 19.88
N VAL A 45 -23.66 -2.96 19.53
CA VAL A 45 -22.56 -3.31 18.62
C VAL A 45 -22.84 -2.79 17.21
N ALA A 46 -24.08 -2.92 16.71
CA ALA A 46 -24.46 -2.40 15.41
C ALA A 46 -24.30 -0.87 15.33
N VAL A 47 -24.76 -0.14 16.35
CA VAL A 47 -24.61 1.33 16.43
C VAL A 47 -23.14 1.73 16.47
N GLN A 48 -22.31 1.04 17.26
CA GLN A 48 -20.86 1.30 17.32
C GLN A 48 -20.15 1.03 15.99
N CYS A 49 -20.47 -0.08 15.34
CA CYS A 49 -19.89 -0.41 14.04
C CYS A 49 -20.29 0.64 12.98
N SER A 50 -21.57 1.01 12.94
CA SER A 50 -22.07 2.02 12.01
C SER A 50 -21.40 3.38 12.25
N SER A 51 -21.27 3.84 13.50
CA SER A 51 -20.62 5.11 13.81
C SER A 51 -19.12 5.10 13.47
N LEU A 52 -18.42 3.99 13.72
CA LEU A 52 -17.01 3.82 13.36
C LEU A 52 -16.80 3.83 11.85
N LEU A 53 -17.64 3.13 11.09
CA LEU A 53 -17.57 3.08 9.64
C LEU A 53 -17.91 4.45 9.03
N LEU A 54 -18.91 5.15 9.57
CA LEU A 54 -19.23 6.52 9.15
C LEU A 54 -18.06 7.46 9.42
N PHE A 55 -17.48 7.45 10.61
CA PHE A 55 -16.36 8.33 10.96
C PHE A 55 -15.12 8.08 10.10
N HIS A 56 -14.71 6.83 9.92
CA HIS A 56 -13.53 6.53 9.09
C HIS A 56 -13.84 6.71 7.59
N GLY A 57 -15.08 6.46 7.18
CA GLY A 57 -15.56 6.70 5.82
C GLY A 57 -15.60 8.18 5.46
N THR A 58 -15.99 9.08 6.38
CA THR A 58 -15.91 10.53 6.16
C THR A 58 -14.47 10.99 6.07
N LEU A 59 -13.57 10.52 6.94
CA LEU A 59 -12.13 10.81 6.84
C LEU A 59 -11.53 10.34 5.51
N ALA A 60 -11.84 9.11 5.09
CA ALA A 60 -11.42 8.58 3.78
C ALA A 60 -11.98 9.42 2.62
N SER A 61 -13.22 9.90 2.73
CA SER A 61 -13.85 10.75 1.72
C SER A 61 -13.20 12.13 1.67
N LEU A 62 -12.87 12.73 2.81
CA LEU A 62 -12.13 14.00 2.88
C LEU A 62 -10.75 13.88 2.23
N VAL A 63 -10.10 12.72 2.37
CA VAL A 63 -8.82 12.42 1.70
C VAL A 63 -8.98 12.29 0.19
N ALA A 64 -10.03 11.62 -0.28
CA ALA A 64 -10.27 11.39 -1.71
C ALA A 64 -10.91 12.60 -2.44
N TYR A 65 -11.58 13.49 -1.71
CA TYR A 65 -12.36 14.58 -2.26
C TYR A 65 -11.56 15.54 -3.17
N PRO A 66 -10.34 15.98 -2.83
CA PRO A 66 -9.56 16.88 -3.69
C PRO A 66 -9.30 16.31 -5.09
N ALA A 67 -9.06 15.00 -5.21
CA ALA A 67 -8.84 14.35 -6.51
C ALA A 67 -10.13 14.33 -7.35
N LEU A 68 -11.27 14.01 -6.72
CA LEU A 68 -12.58 14.04 -7.37
C LEU A 68 -12.98 15.47 -7.78
N TYR A 69 -12.69 16.46 -6.91
CA TYR A 69 -12.92 17.87 -7.18
C TYR A 69 -12.07 18.37 -8.36
N HIS A 70 -10.79 17.99 -8.40
CA HIS A 70 -9.90 18.32 -9.50
C HIS A 70 -10.39 17.74 -10.83
N ASP A 71 -10.75 16.45 -10.87
CA ASP A 71 -11.27 15.81 -12.09
C ASP A 71 -12.59 16.44 -12.54
N ARG A 72 -13.49 16.77 -11.61
CA ARG A 72 -14.74 17.49 -11.92
C ARG A 72 -14.47 18.89 -12.47
N ARG A 73 -13.62 19.68 -11.82
CA ARG A 73 -13.28 21.03 -12.26
C ARG A 73 -12.55 21.03 -13.61
N GLY A 74 -11.69 20.05 -13.86
CA GLY A 74 -11.03 19.87 -15.16
C GLY A 74 -12.03 19.54 -16.27
N TYR A 75 -13.03 18.69 -15.98
CA TYR A 75 -14.13 18.43 -16.91
C TYR A 75 -14.93 19.70 -17.20
N ASP A 76 -15.38 20.41 -16.16
CA ASP A 76 -16.19 21.62 -16.32
C ASP A 76 -15.45 22.69 -17.13
N PHE A 77 -14.14 22.85 -16.89
CA PHE A 77 -13.32 23.83 -17.60
C PHE A 77 -13.10 23.47 -19.08
N HIS A 78 -12.84 22.20 -19.41
CA HIS A 78 -12.44 21.80 -20.76
C HIS A 78 -13.57 21.23 -21.62
N CYS A 79 -14.64 20.71 -21.03
CA CYS A 79 -15.67 19.92 -21.70
C CYS A 79 -17.09 20.51 -21.56
N GLN A 80 -17.27 21.72 -20.99
CA GLN A 80 -18.56 22.40 -21.06
C GLN A 80 -18.79 23.04 -22.44
N GLU A 81 -20.03 22.93 -22.91
CA GLU A 81 -20.47 23.31 -24.26
C GLU A 81 -20.28 24.81 -24.55
N GLU A 82 -20.43 25.68 -23.55
CA GLU A 82 -20.18 27.12 -23.68
C GLU A 82 -18.71 27.44 -23.94
N THR A 83 -17.78 26.79 -23.24
CA THR A 83 -16.34 26.94 -23.46
C THR A 83 -15.95 26.41 -24.84
N MET A 84 -16.52 25.27 -25.24
CA MET A 84 -16.29 24.69 -26.57
C MET A 84 -16.75 25.62 -27.70
N ARG A 85 -17.97 26.16 -27.63
CA ARG A 85 -18.51 27.09 -28.63
C ARG A 85 -17.67 28.37 -28.74
N ARG A 86 -17.19 28.90 -27.61
CA ARG A 86 -16.35 30.11 -27.56
C ARG A 86 -14.96 29.90 -28.15
N GLN A 87 -14.37 28.72 -27.95
CA GLN A 87 -13.08 28.36 -28.55
C GLN A 87 -13.20 28.10 -30.05
N GLN A 88 -14.30 27.48 -30.49
CA GLN A 88 -14.53 27.17 -31.89
C GLN A 88 -14.92 28.41 -32.73
N SER A 89 -15.49 29.46 -32.13
CA SER A 89 -15.74 30.73 -32.83
C SER A 89 -14.47 31.57 -33.07
N LEU A 90 -13.39 31.31 -32.31
CA LEU A 90 -12.11 32.01 -32.44
C LEU A 90 -11.11 31.27 -33.34
N ALA A 91 -11.31 29.96 -33.55
CA ALA A 91 -10.47 29.14 -34.41
C ALA A 91 -11.07 29.02 -35.81
N ASP A 92 -10.22 29.06 -36.83
CA ASP A 92 -10.63 28.83 -38.22
C ASP A 92 -11.33 27.46 -38.36
N ARG A 93 -12.27 27.38 -39.32
CA ARG A 93 -13.33 26.34 -39.45
C ARG A 93 -12.81 24.91 -39.60
N SER A 94 -11.49 24.73 -39.70
CA SER A 94 -10.77 23.49 -39.98
C SER A 94 -10.09 22.87 -38.74
N THR A 95 -10.04 23.57 -37.59
CA THR A 95 -9.34 23.07 -36.38
C THR A 95 -10.32 22.54 -35.33
N HIS A 96 -10.32 21.22 -35.13
CA HIS A 96 -11.07 20.58 -34.05
C HIS A 96 -10.39 20.88 -32.69
N LEU A 97 -10.82 21.94 -32.01
CA LEU A 97 -10.25 22.39 -30.72
C LEU A 97 -10.72 21.57 -29.50
N VAL A 98 -11.63 20.60 -29.70
CA VAL A 98 -12.18 19.80 -28.61
C VAL A 98 -11.14 18.75 -28.20
N PRO A 99 -10.75 18.70 -26.91
CA PRO A 99 -9.86 17.66 -26.44
C PRO A 99 -10.51 16.28 -26.56
N ALA A 100 -9.77 15.29 -27.08
CA ALA A 100 -10.25 13.92 -27.27
C ALA A 100 -10.77 13.23 -25.99
N TRP A 101 -10.42 13.73 -24.80
CA TRP A 101 -10.95 13.23 -23.54
C TRP A 101 -12.38 13.70 -23.22
N CYS A 102 -12.90 14.70 -23.94
CA CYS A 102 -14.29 15.16 -23.82
C CYS A 102 -15.27 14.26 -24.61
N GLU A 103 -14.81 13.62 -25.69
CA GLU A 103 -15.63 12.69 -26.50
C GLU A 103 -15.96 11.38 -25.75
N LEU A 104 -15.13 11.01 -24.77
CA LEU A 104 -15.41 9.94 -23.82
C LEU A 104 -16.48 10.32 -22.76
N GLY A 105 -16.95 11.58 -22.77
CA GLY A 105 -17.91 12.17 -21.84
C GLY A 105 -19.39 11.81 -22.08
N GLY A 106 -19.69 10.82 -22.93
CA GLY A 106 -21.06 10.34 -23.17
C GLY A 106 -21.54 9.21 -22.25
N ILE A 107 -20.68 8.64 -21.39
CA ILE A 107 -21.08 7.60 -20.44
C ILE A 107 -20.67 8.07 -19.05
N GLY A 108 -21.60 8.71 -18.34
CA GLY A 108 -21.42 9.48 -17.11
C GLY A 108 -20.87 8.76 -15.85
N ARG A 109 -19.86 7.89 -15.95
CA ARG A 109 -19.14 7.35 -14.78
C ARG A 109 -17.66 7.12 -15.11
N ARG A 110 -16.79 7.99 -14.57
CA ARG A 110 -15.31 7.92 -14.48
C ARG A 110 -14.49 8.72 -15.53
N PHE A 111 -14.79 10.02 -15.69
CA PHE A 111 -13.78 10.94 -16.23
C PHE A 111 -12.62 11.07 -15.24
N SER A 112 -11.39 10.85 -15.70
CA SER A 112 -10.18 11.24 -14.97
C SER A 112 -9.18 11.81 -15.95
N LEU A 113 -8.88 13.11 -15.79
CA LEU A 113 -7.96 13.83 -16.64
C LEU A 113 -6.58 13.20 -16.57
N TYR A 114 -6.14 12.88 -15.36
CA TYR A 114 -4.85 12.25 -15.11
C TYR A 114 -4.76 10.86 -15.75
N ALA A 115 -5.80 10.02 -15.63
CA ALA A 115 -5.81 8.70 -16.26
C ALA A 115 -5.79 8.76 -17.80
N HIS A 116 -6.35 9.81 -18.42
CA HIS A 116 -6.22 10.02 -19.87
C HIS A 116 -4.78 10.38 -20.25
N VAL A 117 -4.18 11.36 -19.57
CA VAL A 117 -2.81 11.81 -19.81
C VAL A 117 -1.80 10.67 -19.60
N GLN A 118 -1.93 9.93 -18.50
CA GLN A 118 -1.07 8.78 -18.20
C GLN A 118 -1.17 7.67 -19.25
N ARG A 119 -2.35 7.40 -19.79
CA ARG A 119 -2.51 6.40 -20.86
C ARG A 119 -1.95 6.89 -22.19
N LYS A 120 -2.19 8.15 -22.54
CA LYS A 120 -1.80 8.72 -23.84
C LYS A 120 -0.30 8.98 -23.95
N TYR A 121 0.29 9.61 -22.93
CA TYR A 121 1.68 10.06 -22.98
C TYR A 121 2.65 9.13 -22.25
N TRP A 122 2.18 8.45 -21.21
CA TRP A 122 3.03 7.57 -20.42
C TRP A 122 2.74 6.09 -20.69
N ASN A 123 1.79 5.73 -21.55
CA ASN A 123 1.43 4.34 -21.83
C ASN A 123 1.18 3.48 -20.56
N VAL A 124 0.63 4.08 -19.50
CA VAL A 124 0.34 3.36 -18.25
C VAL A 124 -0.80 2.37 -18.49
N GLY A 125 -0.63 1.15 -18.00
CA GLY A 125 -1.64 0.10 -18.09
C GLY A 125 -1.08 -1.25 -17.74
N PHE A 126 -1.97 -2.23 -17.57
CA PHE A 126 -1.60 -3.59 -17.22
C PHE A 126 -0.62 -4.17 -18.26
N PHE A 127 0.59 -4.49 -17.82
CA PHE A 127 1.72 -4.97 -18.63
C PHE A 127 2.18 -4.07 -19.80
N ARG A 128 1.65 -2.86 -19.95
CA ARG A 128 2.01 -1.97 -21.08
C ARG A 128 3.44 -1.45 -21.03
N TYR A 129 4.07 -1.51 -19.86
CA TYR A 129 5.43 -1.01 -19.63
C TYR A 129 6.53 -2.07 -19.89
N TYR A 130 6.17 -3.34 -20.12
CA TYR A 130 7.13 -4.43 -20.28
C TYR A 130 7.70 -4.46 -21.71
N GLU A 131 8.58 -3.51 -21.99
CA GLU A 131 9.34 -3.43 -23.24
C GLU A 131 10.80 -3.78 -23.03
N MET A 132 11.45 -4.39 -24.03
CA MET A 132 12.87 -4.77 -23.96
C MET A 132 13.80 -3.57 -23.71
N LYS A 133 13.41 -2.38 -24.18
CA LYS A 133 14.15 -1.12 -23.97
C LYS A 133 14.19 -0.69 -22.51
N GLN A 134 13.27 -1.17 -21.69
CA GLN A 134 13.12 -0.80 -20.28
C GLN A 134 13.84 -1.76 -19.32
N ILE A 135 14.50 -2.80 -19.83
CA ILE A 135 15.25 -3.78 -19.02
C ILE A 135 16.19 -3.12 -18.00
N PRO A 136 16.99 -2.08 -18.35
CA PRO A 136 17.84 -1.41 -17.38
C PRO A 136 17.06 -0.81 -16.20
N ASN A 137 15.88 -0.23 -16.45
CA ASN A 137 15.02 0.32 -15.41
C ASN A 137 14.45 -0.77 -14.49
N PHE A 138 14.08 -1.93 -15.07
CA PHE A 138 13.63 -3.08 -14.28
C PHE A 138 14.76 -3.61 -13.37
N ILE A 139 15.99 -3.73 -13.88
CA ILE A 139 17.14 -4.18 -13.09
C ILE A 139 17.38 -3.25 -11.89
N LEU A 140 17.31 -1.93 -12.12
CA LEU A 140 17.52 -0.94 -11.06
C LEU A 140 16.47 -1.03 -9.93
N ALA A 141 15.22 -1.33 -10.26
CA ALA A 141 14.17 -1.40 -9.24
C ALA A 141 13.90 -2.80 -8.68
N LEU A 142 14.42 -3.84 -9.34
CA LEU A 142 14.23 -5.22 -8.92
C LEU A 142 14.56 -5.44 -7.45
N PRO A 143 15.64 -4.88 -6.87
CA PRO A 143 15.92 -5.01 -5.44
C PRO A 143 14.82 -4.41 -4.56
N VAL A 144 14.31 -3.22 -4.91
CA VAL A 144 13.26 -2.52 -4.14
C VAL A 144 11.94 -3.27 -4.19
N LEU A 145 11.52 -3.69 -5.39
CA LEU A 145 10.29 -4.46 -5.58
C LEU A 145 10.39 -5.83 -4.90
N SER A 146 11.54 -6.51 -5.02
CA SER A 146 11.78 -7.80 -4.37
C SER A 146 11.75 -7.66 -2.86
N LEU A 147 12.44 -6.67 -2.28
CA LEU A 147 12.42 -6.41 -0.84
C LEU A 147 11.01 -6.07 -0.35
N SER A 148 10.23 -5.31 -1.12
CA SER A 148 8.85 -4.98 -0.79
C SER A 148 7.95 -6.22 -0.78
N LEU A 149 8.06 -7.07 -1.81
CA LEU A 149 7.31 -8.33 -1.90
C LEU A 149 7.71 -9.30 -0.78
N VAL A 150 9.00 -9.41 -0.46
CA VAL A 150 9.50 -10.24 0.64
C VAL A 150 9.02 -9.69 1.98
N ALA A 151 9.04 -8.37 2.19
CA ALA A 151 8.52 -7.73 3.41
C ALA A 151 7.04 -8.09 3.62
N VAL A 152 6.21 -7.92 2.59
CA VAL A 152 4.79 -8.26 2.61
C VAL A 152 4.58 -9.75 2.83
N ALA A 153 5.27 -10.61 2.07
CA ALA A 153 5.16 -12.06 2.19
C ALA A 153 5.57 -12.56 3.58
N SER A 154 6.65 -12.00 4.14
CA SER A 154 7.12 -12.35 5.49
C SER A 154 6.11 -11.93 6.56
N TRP A 155 5.49 -10.76 6.43
CA TRP A 155 4.44 -10.31 7.34
C TRP A 155 3.20 -11.21 7.24
N ILE A 156 2.74 -11.54 6.01
CA ILE A 156 1.60 -12.43 5.78
C ILE A 156 1.88 -13.83 6.36
N ALA A 157 3.05 -14.41 6.08
CA ALA A 157 3.41 -15.74 6.57
C ALA A 157 3.42 -15.80 8.11
N ARG A 158 3.98 -14.78 8.77
CA ARG A 158 3.98 -14.70 10.25
C ARG A 158 2.60 -14.43 10.82
N SER A 159 1.80 -13.62 10.13
CA SER A 159 0.41 -13.37 10.50
C SER A 159 -0.41 -14.67 10.41
N TRP A 160 -0.21 -15.43 9.33
CA TRP A 160 -0.85 -16.72 9.13
C TRP A 160 -0.47 -17.72 10.23
N ASP A 161 0.82 -17.93 10.45
CA ASP A 161 1.36 -18.85 11.47
C ASP A 161 0.81 -18.55 12.89
N ARG A 162 0.74 -17.26 13.25
CA ARG A 162 0.16 -16.82 14.54
C ARG A 162 -1.31 -17.25 14.72
N HIS A 163 -2.07 -17.33 13.63
CA HIS A 163 -3.48 -17.73 13.66
C HIS A 163 -3.68 -19.22 13.39
N ASP A 164 -2.76 -19.86 12.66
CA ASP A 164 -2.73 -21.30 12.38
C ASP A 164 -2.27 -22.12 13.60
N ALA A 165 -1.38 -21.58 14.45
CA ALA A 165 -1.01 -22.23 15.71
C ALA A 165 -2.21 -22.43 16.67
N ASN A 166 -3.30 -21.68 16.50
CA ASN A 166 -4.56 -21.86 17.24
C ASN A 166 -5.51 -22.89 16.58
N ARG A 167 -5.08 -23.56 15.50
CA ARG A 167 -5.86 -24.46 14.62
C ARG A 167 -5.54 -25.94 14.86
N ALA A 168 -4.88 -26.31 15.96
CA ALA A 168 -4.50 -27.70 16.24
C ALA A 168 -5.72 -28.60 16.55
N THR A 169 -6.59 -28.81 15.57
CA THR A 169 -7.53 -29.93 15.41
C THR A 169 -8.23 -29.81 14.04
N GLU A 170 -7.89 -30.76 13.16
CA GLU A 170 -8.70 -31.38 12.11
C GLU A 170 -8.86 -30.81 10.66
N THR A 171 -8.61 -31.77 9.76
CA THR A 171 -9.24 -32.10 8.45
C THR A 171 -8.73 -31.54 7.11
N LYS A 172 -8.76 -32.45 6.12
CA LYS A 172 -8.28 -32.33 4.73
C LYS A 172 -8.82 -31.06 4.04
N MET A 173 -7.90 -30.35 3.40
CA MET A 173 -8.11 -29.02 2.82
C MET A 173 -8.97 -29.09 1.53
N SER A 174 -10.21 -28.59 1.61
CA SER A 174 -11.08 -28.32 0.46
C SER A 174 -10.91 -26.87 -0.02
N ILE A 175 -11.06 -26.57 -1.32
CA ILE A 175 -10.97 -25.19 -1.87
C ILE A 175 -11.96 -24.24 -1.17
N ARG A 176 -13.18 -24.70 -0.86
CA ARG A 176 -14.16 -23.94 -0.06
C ARG A 176 -13.67 -23.73 1.37
N GLY A 177 -12.96 -24.70 1.93
CA GLY A 177 -12.27 -24.59 3.21
C GLY A 177 -11.17 -23.54 3.19
N PHE A 178 -10.35 -23.50 2.13
CA PHE A 178 -9.29 -22.51 1.97
C PHE A 178 -9.83 -21.08 1.91
N ALA A 179 -10.87 -20.81 1.10
CA ALA A 179 -11.47 -19.47 1.03
C ALA A 179 -12.04 -19.03 2.39
N ARG A 180 -12.69 -19.94 3.12
CA ARG A 180 -13.17 -19.69 4.48
C ARG A 180 -12.03 -19.41 5.45
N ASP A 181 -10.93 -20.16 5.36
CA ASP A 181 -9.75 -20.00 6.20
C ASP A 181 -9.07 -18.66 5.95
N VAL A 182 -8.94 -18.24 4.68
CA VAL A 182 -8.42 -16.91 4.31
C VAL A 182 -9.31 -15.79 4.85
N LEU A 183 -10.63 -15.89 4.68
CA LEU A 183 -11.57 -14.89 5.22
C LEU A 183 -11.51 -14.82 6.75
N ARG A 184 -11.41 -15.97 7.41
CA ARG A 184 -11.27 -16.06 8.87
C ARG A 184 -9.94 -15.45 9.33
N TRP A 185 -8.84 -15.78 8.66
CA TRP A 185 -7.53 -15.17 8.92
C TRP A 185 -7.59 -13.65 8.75
N ALA A 186 -8.18 -13.16 7.66
CA ALA A 186 -8.31 -11.73 7.40
C ALA A 186 -9.10 -11.02 8.52
N PHE A 187 -10.23 -11.61 8.95
CA PHE A 187 -11.02 -11.10 10.08
C PHE A 187 -10.21 -11.07 11.39
N LEU A 188 -9.49 -12.15 11.70
CA LEU A 188 -8.68 -12.24 12.93
C LEU A 188 -7.47 -11.29 12.90
N ALA A 189 -6.84 -11.12 11.74
CA ALA A 189 -5.74 -10.18 11.55
C ALA A 189 -6.22 -8.72 11.67
N LEU A 190 -7.39 -8.40 11.10
CA LEU A 190 -8.03 -7.11 11.25
C LEU A 190 -8.37 -6.81 12.71
N ASP A 191 -8.98 -7.74 13.44
CA ASP A 191 -9.24 -7.57 14.88
C ASP A 191 -7.94 -7.47 15.71
N ALA A 192 -6.91 -8.24 15.37
CA ALA A 192 -5.62 -8.15 16.05
C ALA A 192 -4.94 -6.78 15.84
N SER A 193 -5.20 -6.12 14.71
CA SER A 193 -4.67 -4.80 14.40
C SER A 193 -5.29 -3.66 15.22
N SER A 194 -6.51 -3.82 15.74
CA SER A 194 -7.23 -2.80 16.54
C SER A 194 -7.09 -2.98 18.05
N ASN A 195 -6.71 -4.17 18.51
CA ASN A 195 -6.64 -4.45 19.94
C ASN A 195 -5.40 -3.79 20.58
N ASP A 196 -5.63 -2.83 21.46
CA ASP A 196 -4.59 -2.21 22.27
C ASP A 196 -3.96 -3.13 23.32
N ALA A 197 -4.54 -4.30 23.54
CA ALA A 197 -4.11 -5.27 24.54
C ALA A 197 -2.66 -5.77 24.35
N PHE A 198 -2.10 -5.75 23.14
CA PHE A 198 -0.69 -6.12 22.93
C PHE A 198 0.31 -5.06 23.45
N ALA A 199 -0.15 -3.84 23.75
CA ALA A 199 0.66 -2.79 24.40
C ALA A 199 0.60 -2.85 25.94
N GLY A 200 -0.26 -3.70 26.52
CA GLY A 200 -0.51 -3.77 27.97
C GLY A 200 0.06 -5.00 28.68
N GLY A 201 0.90 -5.81 28.00
CA GLY A 201 1.66 -6.86 28.68
C GLY A 201 2.68 -6.19 29.60
N LYS A 202 2.52 -6.35 30.91
CA LYS A 202 3.42 -5.81 31.95
C LYS A 202 4.88 -5.96 31.52
N SER A 203 5.55 -4.82 31.35
CA SER A 203 6.99 -4.71 31.14
C SER A 203 7.69 -5.32 32.36
N SER A 204 8.22 -6.54 32.22
CA SER A 204 9.31 -7.00 33.06
C SER A 204 10.61 -6.50 32.43
N SER A 205 11.37 -5.78 33.23
CA SER A 205 12.62 -5.09 32.95
C SER A 205 13.67 -5.86 32.14
N HIS A 206 14.38 -5.12 31.28
CA HIS A 206 15.65 -5.42 30.60
C HIS A 206 15.68 -6.44 29.45
N ALA A 207 15.38 -5.97 28.22
CA ALA A 207 16.10 -6.28 26.96
C ALA A 207 15.51 -5.45 25.79
N PRO A 208 16.15 -4.36 25.31
CA PRO A 208 15.52 -3.44 24.36
C PRO A 208 15.50 -3.90 22.88
N SER A 209 16.28 -4.91 22.47
CA SER A 209 16.50 -5.14 21.03
C SER A 209 15.55 -6.14 20.35
N SER A 210 15.05 -7.15 21.06
CA SER A 210 14.22 -8.22 20.43
C SER A 210 12.71 -7.97 20.49
N SER A 211 12.29 -7.02 21.33
CA SER A 211 10.90 -6.60 21.51
C SER A 211 10.50 -5.58 20.43
N GLU A 212 11.38 -4.63 20.11
CA GLU A 212 11.13 -3.57 19.12
C GLU A 212 10.91 -4.12 17.71
N THR A 213 11.78 -5.02 17.22
CA THR A 213 11.60 -5.65 15.89
C THR A 213 10.32 -6.49 15.83
N ARG A 214 9.90 -7.12 16.94
CA ARG A 214 8.63 -7.85 17.02
C ARG A 214 7.41 -6.94 16.96
N VAL A 215 7.52 -5.71 17.49
CA VAL A 215 6.45 -4.69 17.39
C VAL A 215 6.31 -4.18 15.95
N LEU A 216 7.42 -3.99 15.24
CA LEU A 216 7.45 -3.47 13.87
C LEU A 216 6.88 -4.44 12.82
N ILE A 217 6.87 -5.75 13.11
CA ILE A 217 6.22 -6.80 12.31
C ILE A 217 4.95 -7.30 13.05
N GLY A 218 4.45 -6.51 14.00
CA GLY A 218 3.30 -6.83 14.82
C GLY A 218 1.96 -6.75 14.06
N PRO A 219 0.88 -7.27 14.66
CA PRO A 219 -0.46 -7.23 14.07
C PRO A 219 -0.97 -5.80 13.87
N LYS A 220 -0.52 -4.84 14.71
CA LYS A 220 -0.87 -3.41 14.59
C LYS A 220 -0.38 -2.76 13.30
N MET A 221 0.61 -3.34 12.62
CA MET A 221 1.20 -2.77 11.41
C MET A 221 0.51 -3.23 10.11
N LEU A 222 -0.58 -4.00 10.20
CA LEU A 222 -1.33 -4.53 9.05
C LEU A 222 -1.61 -3.45 7.99
N SER A 223 -2.11 -2.28 8.37
CA SER A 223 -2.49 -1.24 7.42
C SER A 223 -1.31 -0.73 6.59
N HIS A 224 -0.11 -0.65 7.17
CA HIS A 224 1.10 -0.20 6.49
C HIS A 224 1.63 -1.25 5.52
N TYR A 225 1.61 -2.53 5.91
CA TYR A 225 2.00 -3.64 5.01
C TYR A 225 0.97 -3.86 3.90
N ALA A 226 -0.32 -3.61 4.15
CA ALA A 226 -1.37 -3.65 3.12
C ALA A 226 -1.15 -2.56 2.06
N ILE A 227 -0.81 -1.34 2.47
CA ILE A 227 -0.48 -0.25 1.55
C ILE A 227 0.80 -0.57 0.75
N LEU A 228 1.83 -1.11 1.41
CA LEU A 228 3.04 -1.57 0.73
C LEU A 228 2.73 -2.65 -0.30
N ALA A 229 1.85 -3.60 0.01
CA ALA A 229 1.39 -4.62 -0.93
C ALA A 229 0.67 -4.01 -2.14
N CYS A 230 -0.24 -3.05 -1.92
CA CYS A 230 -0.92 -2.34 -2.99
C CYS A 230 0.08 -1.62 -3.91
N PHE A 231 1.03 -0.87 -3.35
CA PHE A 231 2.04 -0.16 -4.14
C PHE A 231 3.00 -1.12 -4.87
N ALA A 232 3.40 -2.22 -4.26
CA ALA A 232 4.23 -3.23 -4.91
C ALA A 232 3.50 -3.89 -6.09
N LEU A 233 2.21 -4.21 -5.94
CA LEU A 233 1.40 -4.79 -7.02
C LEU A 233 1.14 -3.80 -8.14
N VAL A 234 0.69 -2.58 -7.81
CA VAL A 234 0.49 -1.52 -8.82
C VAL A 234 1.80 -1.23 -9.53
N GLY A 235 2.91 -1.20 -8.79
CA GLY A 235 4.22 -0.88 -9.34
C GLY A 235 4.85 -2.00 -10.18
N ALA A 236 4.55 -3.25 -9.85
CA ALA A 236 4.97 -4.38 -10.68
C ALA A 236 4.16 -4.42 -11.99
N PHE A 237 2.83 -4.30 -11.91
CA PHE A 237 1.96 -4.68 -13.04
C PHE A 237 1.39 -3.52 -13.86
N ILE A 238 1.31 -2.32 -13.32
CA ILE A 238 0.53 -1.21 -13.90
C ILE A 238 1.38 0.03 -14.14
N ALA A 239 2.10 0.47 -13.12
CA ALA A 239 2.86 1.71 -13.14
C ALA A 239 4.27 1.50 -13.67
N HIS A 240 4.88 2.59 -14.13
CA HIS A 240 6.30 2.62 -14.44
C HIS A 240 7.10 2.27 -13.19
N VAL A 241 8.09 1.43 -13.37
CA VAL A 241 9.01 1.02 -12.31
C VAL A 241 9.63 2.23 -11.60
N GLN A 242 9.90 3.30 -12.36
CA GLN A 242 10.46 4.54 -11.84
C GLN A 242 9.53 5.29 -10.88
N VAL A 243 8.24 5.31 -11.20
CA VAL A 243 7.23 5.89 -10.32
C VAL A 243 7.07 5.00 -9.08
N SER A 244 7.14 3.68 -9.27
CA SER A 244 6.90 2.69 -8.23
C SER A 244 7.92 2.73 -7.10
N THR A 245 9.22 2.80 -7.41
CA THR A 245 10.27 2.91 -6.38
C THR A 245 10.12 4.17 -5.55
N ARG A 246 9.83 5.31 -6.21
CA ARG A 246 9.55 6.58 -5.53
C ARG A 246 8.34 6.48 -4.61
N LEU A 247 7.24 5.90 -5.08
CA LEU A 247 6.02 5.72 -4.28
C LEU A 247 6.26 4.86 -3.05
N ILE A 248 6.95 3.73 -3.22
CA ILE A 248 7.25 2.79 -2.14
C ILE A 248 8.07 3.50 -1.04
N PHE A 249 9.16 4.19 -1.40
CA PHE A 249 10.00 4.85 -0.41
C PHE A 249 9.40 6.14 0.17
N SER A 250 8.56 6.87 -0.58
CA SER A 250 7.93 8.10 -0.06
C SER A 250 6.72 7.87 0.83
N SER A 251 6.00 6.75 0.63
CA SER A 251 4.65 6.56 1.19
C SER A 251 4.50 5.31 2.05
N CYS A 252 5.49 4.42 2.09
CA CYS A 252 5.39 3.17 2.85
C CYS A 252 6.46 3.08 3.95
N PRO A 253 6.17 3.45 5.22
CA PRO A 253 7.13 3.29 6.31
C PRO A 253 7.50 1.81 6.58
N ALA A 254 6.61 0.87 6.21
CA ALA A 254 6.80 -0.56 6.40
C ALA A 254 8.07 -1.12 5.75
N ILE A 255 8.52 -0.56 4.62
CA ILE A 255 9.78 -1.01 4.00
C ILE A 255 10.98 -0.69 4.88
N TYR A 256 11.00 0.48 5.51
CA TYR A 256 12.08 0.87 6.41
C TYR A 256 12.09 0.05 7.69
N TRP A 257 10.91 -0.29 8.22
CA TRP A 257 10.79 -1.18 9.39
C TRP A 257 11.26 -2.60 9.10
N PHE A 258 10.95 -3.11 7.90
CA PHE A 258 11.45 -4.40 7.46
C PHE A 258 12.98 -4.36 7.29
N LEU A 259 13.50 -3.31 6.66
CA LEU A 259 14.94 -3.11 6.49
C LEU A 259 15.68 -2.94 7.82
N SER A 260 15.13 -2.19 8.78
CA SER A 260 15.73 -2.07 10.11
C SER A 260 15.76 -3.42 10.82
N GLY A 261 14.72 -4.24 10.69
CA GLY A 261 14.72 -5.62 11.21
C GLY A 261 15.75 -6.56 10.56
N LEU A 262 16.19 -6.25 9.34
CA LEU A 262 17.26 -6.99 8.65
C LEU A 262 18.66 -6.47 8.96
N LEU A 263 18.79 -5.16 9.19
CA LEU A 263 20.08 -4.47 9.41
C LEU A 263 20.49 -4.43 10.88
N VAL A 264 19.53 -4.40 11.82
CA VAL A 264 19.81 -4.54 13.24
C VAL A 264 20.31 -5.97 13.47
N PRO A 265 21.54 -6.13 13.97
CA PRO A 265 22.20 -7.41 13.95
C PRO A 265 21.47 -8.44 14.81
N SER A 266 21.56 -9.68 14.33
CA SER A 266 21.64 -10.91 15.11
C SER A 266 22.63 -10.74 16.29
N MET A 267 22.23 -9.99 17.32
CA MET A 267 22.91 -9.83 18.62
C MET A 267 22.04 -10.48 19.71
N ALA A 268 21.57 -11.68 19.42
CA ALA A 268 21.10 -12.62 20.42
C ALA A 268 21.49 -14.00 19.90
N ASN A 269 22.64 -14.47 20.36
CA ASN A 269 23.12 -15.84 20.23
C ASN A 269 22.20 -16.87 20.95
N ASP A 270 20.93 -16.56 21.19
CA ASP A 270 20.10 -17.40 22.07
C ASP A 270 18.59 -17.35 21.83
N GLN A 271 18.17 -17.09 20.59
CA GLN A 271 16.85 -17.53 20.21
C GLN A 271 16.91 -18.05 18.79
N LYS A 272 16.74 -19.37 18.65
CA LYS A 272 16.12 -19.95 17.46
C LYS A 272 14.81 -19.20 17.25
N VAL A 273 14.88 -18.09 16.53
CA VAL A 273 13.71 -17.54 15.86
C VAL A 273 13.34 -18.67 14.92
N VAL A 274 12.30 -19.43 15.28
CA VAL A 274 11.72 -20.46 14.42
C VAL A 274 11.05 -19.69 13.28
N ILE A 275 11.87 -19.16 12.38
CA ILE A 275 11.51 -18.69 11.06
C ILE A 275 11.52 -19.97 10.24
N GLY A 276 10.38 -20.31 9.62
CA GLY A 276 10.16 -21.59 8.96
C GLY A 276 11.38 -22.10 8.19
N LYS A 277 11.61 -23.41 8.26
CA LYS A 277 12.74 -24.15 7.65
C LYS A 277 12.77 -23.99 6.12
N GLY A 278 13.13 -22.80 5.63
CA GLY A 278 13.29 -22.48 4.22
C GLY A 278 14.73 -22.07 3.94
N SER A 279 15.35 -22.75 2.98
CA SER A 279 16.71 -22.52 2.48
C SER A 279 17.06 -21.05 2.19
N PHE A 280 16.06 -20.21 1.89
CA PHE A 280 16.22 -18.80 1.54
C PHE A 280 16.77 -17.93 2.69
N TRP A 281 16.35 -18.17 3.93
CA TRP A 281 16.68 -17.29 5.06
C TRP A 281 18.02 -17.60 5.73
N GLN A 282 18.58 -18.78 5.47
CA GLN A 282 19.90 -19.19 5.98
C GLN A 282 21.05 -18.40 5.30
N ARG A 283 20.79 -17.77 4.15
CA ARG A 283 21.69 -16.82 3.46
C ARG A 283 21.65 -15.38 4.04
N ALA A 284 20.80 -15.10 5.04
CA ALA A 284 20.62 -13.75 5.59
C ALA A 284 21.84 -13.21 6.37
N THR A 285 22.84 -14.04 6.70
CA THR A 285 24.09 -13.59 7.34
C THR A 285 24.94 -12.68 6.43
N GLN A 286 24.72 -12.68 5.11
CA GLN A 286 25.36 -11.74 4.16
C GLN A 286 24.43 -10.60 3.71
N ALA A 287 23.16 -10.60 4.13
CA ALA A 287 22.16 -9.64 3.65
C ALA A 287 22.43 -8.17 4.02
N PRO A 288 22.94 -7.81 5.22
CA PRO A 288 23.16 -6.41 5.59
C PRO A 288 24.16 -5.69 4.68
N SER A 289 25.29 -6.35 4.39
CA SER A 289 26.35 -5.79 3.54
C SER A 289 25.88 -5.55 2.09
N LEU A 290 25.07 -6.47 1.56
CA LEU A 290 24.46 -6.34 0.23
C LEU A 290 23.42 -5.20 0.17
N ILE A 291 22.66 -5.00 1.24
CA ILE A 291 21.67 -3.92 1.32
C ILE A 291 22.38 -2.55 1.38
N TYR A 292 23.40 -2.40 2.22
CA TYR A 292 24.17 -1.14 2.30
C TYR A 292 24.89 -0.82 1.00
N SER A 293 25.54 -1.82 0.38
CA SER A 293 26.20 -1.64 -0.92
C SER A 293 25.20 -1.28 -2.02
N TYR A 294 24.01 -1.89 -2.04
CA TYR A 294 22.94 -1.49 -2.95
C TYR A 294 22.51 -0.03 -2.74
N PHE A 295 22.24 0.40 -1.50
CA PHE A 295 21.86 1.79 -1.24
C PHE A 295 22.96 2.77 -1.61
N ALA A 296 24.23 2.46 -1.31
CA ALA A 296 25.37 3.29 -1.70
C ALA A 296 25.48 3.38 -3.23
N LEU A 297 25.43 2.24 -3.92
CA LEU A 297 25.46 2.18 -5.39
C LEU A 297 24.30 2.95 -6.02
N TYR A 298 23.09 2.78 -5.49
CA TYR A 298 21.90 3.49 -5.94
C TYR A 298 22.08 5.00 -5.80
N ASN A 299 22.58 5.49 -4.65
CA ASN A 299 22.83 6.93 -4.48
C ASN A 299 23.90 7.46 -5.44
N ILE A 300 25.01 6.73 -5.64
CA ILE A 300 26.09 7.13 -6.55
C ILE A 300 25.61 7.15 -8.01
N LEU A 301 24.98 6.07 -8.47
CA LEU A 301 24.40 5.99 -9.81
C LEU A 301 23.36 7.09 -10.01
N GLY A 302 22.60 7.42 -8.97
CA GLY A 302 21.63 8.50 -9.01
C GLY A 302 22.23 9.86 -9.24
N ILE A 303 23.31 10.19 -8.54
CA ILE A 303 24.03 11.45 -8.78
C ILE A 303 24.56 11.50 -10.22
N ILE A 304 25.19 10.41 -10.68
CA ILE A 304 25.75 10.34 -12.03
C ILE A 304 24.65 10.50 -13.09
N MET A 305 23.55 9.76 -12.98
CA MET A 305 22.46 9.82 -13.96
C MET A 305 21.72 11.16 -13.92
N HIS A 306 21.52 11.74 -12.72
CA HIS A 306 20.86 13.03 -12.56
C HIS A 306 21.64 14.18 -13.23
N VAL A 307 22.96 14.24 -13.02
CA VAL A 307 23.82 15.27 -13.64
C VAL A 307 23.84 15.14 -15.18
N ASN A 308 23.66 13.92 -15.70
CA ASN A 308 23.63 13.64 -17.13
C ASN A 308 22.22 13.75 -17.76
N TRP A 309 21.23 14.30 -17.05
CA TRP A 309 19.83 14.39 -17.51
C TRP A 309 19.19 13.06 -17.92
N LEU A 310 19.73 11.95 -17.42
CA LEU A 310 19.18 10.62 -17.62
C LEU A 310 18.02 10.37 -16.63
N PRO A 311 17.01 9.57 -17.02
CA PRO A 311 15.89 9.30 -16.13
C PRO A 311 16.35 8.46 -14.93
N TRP A 312 16.43 9.10 -13.77
CA TRP A 312 16.80 8.49 -12.49
C TRP A 312 15.68 8.61 -11.46
N THR A 313 15.59 7.65 -10.54
CA THR A 313 14.49 7.48 -9.57
C THR A 313 14.78 7.99 -8.17
#